data_AF-A0AB72UBW4-F1
#
_entry.id   AF-A0AB72UBW4-F1
#
_cell.length_a   1.000
_cell.length_b   1.000
_cell.length_c   1.000
_cell.angle_alpha   90.00
_cell.angle_beta   90.00
_cell.angle_gamma   90.00
#
_symmetry.space_group_name_H-M   'P 1'
#
loop_
_entity.id
_entity.type
_entity.pdbx_description
1 polymer ?
#
loop_
_entity_poly.entity_id
_entity_poly.type
_entity_poly.pdbx_seq_one_letter_code
_entity_poly.pdbx_strand_id
1 'polypeptide(L)'
;MKMLLEVEKKKPAQVHEFSKVEKALRALKSYGPQSYASLTKPDGSYLQVAGGRVNCVLEMREKPSDRHWRAHLEVAKVPFKGQQTLMFGGGHMTMEPDEVLFVEDVVAVFKAFFESEPFPKEIKWRDMSQIVRKT
;
A
#
# COMPACT_ATOMS: atom_id res chain seq x y z
N MET A 1 -10.57 -14.28 -8.68
CA MET A 1 -10.84 -12.93 -9.25
C MET A 1 -9.67 -12.54 -10.16
N LYS A 2 -9.89 -11.67 -11.16
CA LYS A 2 -8.85 -11.17 -12.06
C LYS A 2 -8.49 -9.74 -11.63
N MET A 3 -7.29 -9.54 -11.10
CA MET A 3 -6.79 -8.23 -10.65
C MET A 3 -5.52 -7.87 -11.41
N LEU A 4 -5.25 -6.57 -11.55
CA LEU A 4 -4.03 -6.07 -12.17
C LEU A 4 -2.98 -5.78 -11.09
N LEU A 5 -1.86 -6.50 -11.12
CA LEU A 5 -0.70 -6.24 -10.29
C LEU A 5 0.30 -5.38 -11.07
N GLU A 6 0.70 -4.25 -10.50
CA GLU A 6 1.75 -3.40 -11.03
C GLU A 6 2.87 -3.30 -10.01
N VAL A 7 4.11 -3.39 -10.49
CA VAL A 7 5.31 -3.27 -9.66
C VAL A 7 6.28 -2.38 -10.42
N GLU A 8 6.96 -1.48 -9.72
CA GLU A 8 7.91 -0.57 -10.33
C GLU A 8 8.88 -1.31 -11.29
N LYS A 9 9.00 -0.79 -12.52
CA LYS A 9 9.89 -1.31 -13.59
C LYS A 9 9.58 -2.75 -14.03
N LYS A 10 8.37 -3.25 -13.77
CA LYS A 10 7.86 -4.52 -14.33
C LYS A 10 6.67 -4.25 -15.23
N LYS A 11 6.43 -5.17 -16.17
CA LYS A 11 5.20 -5.15 -16.96
C LYS A 11 4.01 -5.47 -16.06
N PRO A 12 2.89 -4.74 -16.14
CA PRO A 12 1.67 -5.08 -15.44
C PRO A 12 1.24 -6.53 -15.71
N ALA A 13 0.77 -7.23 -14.68
CA ALA A 13 0.41 -8.63 -14.77
C ALA A 13 -1.00 -8.87 -14.24
N GLN A 14 -1.78 -9.65 -14.98
CA GLN A 14 -3.05 -10.16 -14.49
C GLN A 14 -2.78 -11.30 -13.51
N VAL A 15 -3.30 -11.18 -12.30
CA VAL A 15 -3.11 -12.16 -11.22
C VAL A 15 -4.44 -12.81 -10.82
N HIS A 16 -4.35 -14.12 -10.59
CA HIS A 16 -5.46 -14.98 -10.15
C HIS A 16 -5.17 -15.70 -8.83
N GLU A 17 -3.91 -15.66 -8.38
CA GLU A 17 -3.41 -16.31 -7.18
C GLU A 17 -2.69 -15.27 -6.32
N PHE A 18 -3.03 -15.24 -5.03
CA PHE A 18 -2.44 -14.31 -4.09
C PHE A 18 -0.93 -14.52 -3.90
N SER A 19 -0.44 -15.75 -4.08
CA SER A 19 1.00 -16.08 -3.98
C SER A 19 1.89 -15.21 -4.88
N LYS A 20 1.41 -14.81 -6.07
CA LYS A 20 2.12 -13.90 -6.98
C LYS A 20 2.20 -12.48 -6.43
N VAL A 21 1.12 -12.02 -5.80
CA VAL A 21 1.05 -10.71 -5.13
C VAL A 21 1.98 -10.71 -3.92
N GLU A 22 1.87 -11.71 -3.03
CA GLU A 22 2.73 -11.83 -1.85
C GLU A 22 4.22 -11.85 -2.23
N LYS A 23 4.59 -12.66 -3.23
CA LYS A 23 5.98 -12.71 -3.71
C LYS A 23 6.47 -11.34 -4.19
N ALA A 24 5.61 -10.57 -4.87
CA ALA A 24 5.96 -9.22 -5.32
C ALA A 24 6.14 -8.26 -4.15
N LEU A 25 5.23 -8.27 -3.17
CA LEU A 25 5.28 -7.42 -1.98
C LEU A 25 6.54 -7.69 -1.14
N ARG A 26 6.86 -8.96 -0.90
CA ARG A 26 8.07 -9.36 -0.15
C ARG A 26 9.37 -9.05 -0.87
N ALA A 27 9.33 -8.89 -2.20
CA ALA A 27 10.48 -8.48 -3.00
C ALA A 27 10.71 -6.97 -3.03
N LEU A 28 9.78 -6.16 -2.50
CA LEU A 28 9.92 -4.71 -2.47
C LEU A 28 11.09 -4.27 -1.60
N LYS A 29 11.76 -3.22 -2.04
CA LYS A 29 12.91 -2.61 -1.38
C LYS A 29 12.53 -1.26 -0.81
N SER A 30 13.10 -0.92 0.35
CA SER A 30 12.89 0.38 0.99
C SER A 30 13.50 1.53 0.18
N TYR A 31 14.43 1.25 -0.74
CA TYR A 31 15.01 2.22 -1.67
C TYR A 31 15.48 1.54 -2.97
N GLY A 32 15.62 2.33 -4.04
CA GLY A 32 16.05 1.85 -5.35
C GLY A 32 14.92 1.20 -6.17
N PRO A 33 15.24 0.42 -7.22
CA PRO A 33 14.21 -0.16 -8.08
C PRO A 33 13.39 -1.22 -7.34
N GLN A 34 12.09 -1.29 -7.66
CA GLN A 34 11.10 -2.18 -7.02
C GLN A 34 10.78 -1.72 -5.59
N SER A 35 10.43 -0.44 -5.47
CA SER A 35 10.10 0.23 -4.21
C SER A 35 8.63 0.57 -4.04
N TYR A 36 7.78 0.20 -5.00
CA TYR A 36 6.33 0.30 -4.88
C TYR A 36 5.61 -0.77 -5.70
N ALA A 37 4.38 -1.05 -5.32
CA ALA A 37 3.45 -1.91 -6.05
C ALA A 37 2.00 -1.46 -5.84
N SER A 38 1.13 -1.81 -6.79
CA SER A 38 -0.32 -1.64 -6.66
C SER A 38 -1.07 -2.90 -7.11
N LEU A 39 -2.26 -3.09 -6.56
CA LEU A 39 -3.19 -4.15 -6.94
C LEU A 39 -4.56 -3.54 -7.19
N THR A 40 -5.01 -3.61 -8.44
CA THR A 40 -6.22 -2.93 -8.92
C THR A 40 -7.32 -3.94 -9.25
N LYS A 41 -8.52 -3.70 -8.70
CA LYS A 41 -9.75 -4.45 -8.99
C LYS A 41 -10.38 -4.00 -10.31
N PRO A 42 -11.27 -4.81 -10.91
CA PRO A 42 -11.97 -4.46 -12.15
C PRO A 42 -12.82 -3.18 -12.06
N ASP A 43 -13.29 -2.80 -10.87
CA ASP A 43 -14.05 -1.58 -10.62
C ASP A 43 -13.18 -0.31 -10.56
N GLY A 44 -11.85 -0.47 -10.64
CA GLY A 44 -10.86 0.61 -10.52
C GLY A 44 -10.45 0.94 -9.08
N SER A 45 -11.01 0.28 -8.06
CA SER A 45 -10.52 0.36 -6.69
C SER A 45 -9.13 -0.28 -6.62
N TYR A 46 -8.21 0.27 -5.85
CA TYR A 46 -6.85 -0.28 -5.73
C TYR A 46 -6.23 -0.08 -4.35
N LEU A 47 -5.32 -0.98 -4.00
CA LEU A 47 -4.32 -0.76 -2.97
C LEU A 47 -2.99 -0.41 -3.61
N GLN A 48 -2.24 0.47 -2.98
CA GLN A 48 -0.85 0.73 -3.35
C GLN A 48 0.04 0.82 -2.12
N VAL A 49 1.26 0.32 -2.25
CA VAL A 49 2.29 0.39 -1.21
C VAL A 49 3.55 1.01 -1.78
N ALA A 50 4.17 1.90 -1.02
CA ALA A 50 5.52 2.38 -1.24
C ALA A 50 6.44 1.91 -0.10
N GLY A 51 7.71 1.70 -0.39
CA GLY A 51 8.71 1.21 0.55
C GLY A 51 8.87 -0.31 0.52
N GLY A 52 9.47 -0.86 1.58
CA GLY A 52 9.76 -2.29 1.65
C GLY A 52 10.25 -2.76 3.01
N ARG A 53 10.07 -4.06 3.26
CA ARG A 53 10.41 -4.77 4.51
C ARG A 53 9.79 -4.13 5.76
N VAL A 54 10.49 -3.19 6.39
CA VAL A 54 10.13 -2.60 7.69
C VAL A 54 9.73 -1.13 7.59
N ASN A 55 9.66 -0.60 6.38
CA ASN A 55 9.29 0.78 6.13
C ASN A 55 8.39 0.85 4.91
N CYS A 56 7.10 0.57 5.12
CA CYS A 56 6.08 0.58 4.09
C CYS A 56 5.00 1.59 4.45
N VAL A 57 4.49 2.30 3.44
CA VAL A 57 3.30 3.14 3.56
C VAL A 57 2.25 2.63 2.58
N LEU A 58 1.04 2.42 3.08
CA LEU A 58 -0.07 1.81 2.34
C LEU A 58 -1.21 2.82 2.16
N GLU A 59 -1.73 2.87 0.94
CA GLU A 59 -2.91 3.65 0.59
C GLU A 59 -3.95 2.81 -0.14
N MET A 60 -5.20 3.22 -0.03
CA MET A 60 -6.34 2.61 -0.73
C MET A 60 -7.15 3.68 -1.46
N ARG A 61 -7.51 3.42 -2.72
CA ARG A 61 -8.53 4.18 -3.45
C ARG A 61 -9.76 3.31 -3.64
N GLU A 62 -10.92 3.86 -3.31
CA GLU A 62 -12.21 3.23 -3.55
C GLU A 62 -12.92 3.91 -4.72
N LYS A 63 -13.45 3.10 -5.64
CA LYS A 63 -14.33 3.54 -6.72
C LYS A 63 -15.72 2.90 -6.54
N PRO A 64 -16.82 3.59 -6.90
CA PRO A 64 -16.88 4.91 -7.52
C PRO A 64 -16.88 6.08 -6.51
N SER A 65 -16.84 5.81 -5.20
CA SER A 65 -16.92 6.84 -4.14
C SER A 65 -15.79 7.87 -4.18
N ASP A 66 -14.71 7.55 -4.90
CA ASP A 66 -13.50 8.36 -5.06
C ASP A 66 -12.82 8.69 -3.71
N ARG A 67 -12.98 7.78 -2.76
CA ARG A 67 -12.36 7.89 -1.44
C ARG A 67 -10.91 7.46 -1.50
N HIS A 68 -10.05 8.23 -0.85
CA HIS A 68 -8.63 7.92 -0.73
C HIS A 68 -8.27 7.81 0.73
N TRP A 69 -7.53 6.78 1.06
CA TRP A 69 -7.25 6.41 2.43
C TRP A 69 -5.77 6.12 2.61
N ARG A 70 -5.25 6.52 3.77
CA ARG A 70 -3.91 6.14 4.25
C ARG A 70 -4.07 5.18 5.41
N ALA A 71 -3.40 4.03 5.33
CA ALA A 71 -3.35 3.08 6.42
C ALA A 71 -2.48 3.62 7.56
N HIS A 72 -2.92 3.42 8.80
CA HIS A 72 -2.14 3.72 9.99
C HIS A 72 -2.46 2.75 11.12
N LEU A 73 -1.57 2.67 12.11
CA LEU A 73 -1.73 1.92 13.34
C LEU A 73 -2.27 2.83 14.44
N GLU A 74 -2.86 2.25 15.47
CA GLU A 74 -3.21 2.98 16.69
C GLU A 74 -1.96 3.30 17.53
N VAL A 75 -0.97 2.39 17.50
CA VAL A 75 0.34 2.57 18.15
C VAL A 75 1.43 2.30 17.13
N ALA A 76 2.35 3.25 16.97
CA ALA A 76 3.47 3.14 16.04
C ALA A 76 4.41 1.98 16.39
N LYS A 77 4.90 1.25 15.38
CA LYS A 77 5.91 0.19 15.54
C LYS A 77 7.35 0.71 15.56
N VAL A 78 7.54 1.95 15.16
CA VAL A 78 8.86 2.57 14.97
C VAL A 78 9.22 3.46 16.16
N PRO A 79 10.52 3.58 16.51
CA PRO A 79 10.96 4.33 17.68
C PRO A 79 11.10 5.84 17.43
N PHE A 80 11.05 6.28 16.17
CA PHE A 80 11.21 7.69 15.84
C PHE A 80 9.95 8.49 16.13
N LYS A 81 10.13 9.80 16.34
CA LYS A 81 9.04 10.75 16.57
C LYS A 81 8.98 11.75 15.43
N GLY A 82 7.77 12.19 15.11
CA GLY A 82 7.50 13.18 14.06
C GLY A 82 7.59 12.61 12.65
N GLN A 83 7.27 13.47 11.70
CA GLN A 83 7.16 13.16 10.29
C GLN A 83 8.51 12.82 9.67
N GLN A 84 8.53 11.81 8.80
CA GLN A 84 9.69 11.42 8.00
C GLN A 84 9.35 11.41 6.52
N THR A 85 10.38 11.47 5.67
CA THR A 85 10.21 11.37 4.21
C THR A 85 10.60 9.97 3.74
N LEU A 86 9.65 9.28 3.09
CA LEU A 86 9.90 8.05 2.36
C LEU A 86 10.26 8.38 0.91
N MET A 87 11.44 7.92 0.47
CA MET A 87 11.90 8.03 -0.91
C MET A 87 11.64 6.72 -1.65
N PHE A 88 11.04 6.78 -2.84
CA PHE A 88 10.76 5.61 -3.68
C PHE A 88 10.86 5.99 -5.16
N GLY A 89 10.89 5.00 -6.06
CA GLY A 89 11.11 5.22 -7.49
C GLY A 89 10.04 6.09 -8.17
N GLY A 90 8.88 6.26 -7.53
CA GLY A 90 7.79 7.15 -7.99
C GLY A 90 7.84 8.56 -7.41
N GLY A 91 8.84 8.89 -6.57
CA GLY A 91 9.00 10.20 -5.96
C GLY A 91 9.28 10.11 -4.46
N HIS A 92 8.58 10.94 -3.69
CA HIS A 92 8.69 10.94 -2.24
C HIS A 92 7.35 11.28 -1.62
N MET A 93 7.14 10.82 -0.39
CA MET A 93 5.99 11.19 0.41
C MET A 93 6.42 11.35 1.86
N THR A 94 5.67 12.14 2.60
CA THR A 94 5.85 12.22 4.03
C THR A 94 4.98 11.19 4.74
N MET A 95 5.49 10.65 5.83
CA MET A 95 4.81 9.65 6.65
C MET A 95 4.91 10.04 8.13
N GLU A 96 3.83 9.79 8.86
CA GLU A 96 3.83 9.82 10.31
C GLU A 96 4.32 8.47 10.89
N PRO A 97 4.83 8.42 12.14
CA PRO A 97 5.29 7.18 12.75
C PRO A 97 4.24 6.05 12.77
N ASP A 98 2.96 6.41 12.90
CA ASP A 98 1.84 5.47 12.91
C ASP A 98 1.45 4.97 11.51
N GLU A 99 1.90 5.63 10.45
CA GLU A 99 1.68 5.22 9.05
C GLU A 99 2.73 4.20 8.58
N VAL A 100 3.77 3.94 9.39
CA VAL A 100 4.82 2.96 9.04
C VAL A 100 4.37 1.54 9.36
N LEU A 101 4.15 0.79 8.28
CA LEU A 101 3.80 -0.62 8.31
C LEU A 101 5.01 -1.49 7.97
N PHE A 102 4.98 -2.74 8.44
CA PHE A 102 5.89 -3.78 7.99
C PHE A 102 5.25 -4.60 6.87
N VAL A 103 6.07 -5.31 6.10
CA VAL A 103 5.61 -6.06 4.94
C VAL A 103 4.57 -7.12 5.29
N GLU A 104 4.61 -7.67 6.50
CA GLU A 104 3.60 -8.59 7.02
C GLU A 104 2.21 -7.93 7.12
N ASP A 105 2.14 -6.68 7.59
CA ASP A 105 0.89 -5.91 7.66
C ASP A 105 0.36 -5.65 6.25
N VAL A 106 1.26 -5.23 5.35
CA VAL A 106 0.92 -4.96 3.94
C VAL A 106 0.40 -6.22 3.25
N VAL A 107 1.06 -7.36 3.43
CA VAL A 107 0.62 -8.65 2.87
C VAL A 107 -0.75 -9.03 3.41
N ALA A 108 -1.01 -8.86 4.72
CA ALA A 108 -2.31 -9.15 5.32
C ALA A 108 -3.42 -8.27 4.73
N VAL A 109 -3.18 -6.98 4.54
CA VAL A 109 -4.16 -6.05 3.94
C VAL A 109 -4.40 -6.37 2.46
N PHE A 110 -3.33 -6.62 1.69
CA PHE A 110 -3.46 -7.03 0.28
C PHE A 110 -4.20 -8.37 0.14
N LYS A 111 -4.00 -9.31 1.07
CA LYS A 111 -4.72 -10.58 1.09
C LYS A 111 -6.22 -10.36 1.31
N ALA A 112 -6.59 -9.61 2.34
CA ALA A 112 -7.99 -9.27 2.61
C ALA A 112 -8.64 -8.55 1.41
N PHE A 113 -7.92 -7.63 0.77
CA PHE A 113 -8.40 -6.96 -0.44
C PHE A 113 -8.61 -7.93 -1.62
N PHE A 114 -7.68 -8.87 -1.80
CA PHE A 114 -7.70 -9.89 -2.85
C PHE A 114 -8.85 -10.88 -2.67
N GLU A 115 -9.11 -11.29 -1.43
CA GLU A 115 -10.12 -12.28 -1.05
C GLU A 115 -11.50 -11.63 -0.77
N SER A 116 -11.57 -10.29 -0.77
CA SER A 116 -12.77 -9.52 -0.39
C SER A 116 -13.23 -9.79 1.05
N GLU A 117 -12.26 -9.99 1.94
CA GLU A 117 -12.46 -10.16 3.38
C GLU A 117 -12.27 -8.82 4.13
N PRO A 118 -12.75 -8.71 5.38
CA PRO A 118 -12.46 -7.56 6.23
C PRO A 118 -10.94 -7.35 6.42
N PHE A 119 -10.51 -6.09 6.45
CA PHE A 119 -9.12 -5.74 6.76
C PHE A 119 -8.74 -6.11 8.20
N PRO A 120 -7.44 -6.36 8.48
CA PRO A 120 -6.93 -6.57 9.84
C PRO A 120 -7.36 -5.43 10.77
N LYS A 121 -7.79 -5.77 11.99
CA LYS A 121 -8.40 -4.80 12.93
C LYS A 121 -7.42 -3.75 13.43
N GLU A 122 -6.13 -4.09 13.41
CA GLU A 122 -5.01 -3.25 13.82
C GLU A 122 -4.76 -2.12 12.81
N ILE A 123 -5.18 -2.31 11.55
CA ILE A 123 -5.02 -1.35 10.47
C ILE A 123 -6.24 -0.43 10.44
N LYS A 124 -6.00 0.85 10.72
CA LYS A 124 -6.99 1.93 10.63
C LYS A 124 -6.77 2.72 9.34
N TRP A 125 -7.79 3.48 8.94
CA TRP A 125 -7.81 4.22 7.69
C TRP A 125 -8.10 5.69 7.94
N ARG A 126 -7.14 6.54 7.58
CA ARG A 126 -7.25 7.99 7.61
C ARG A 126 -7.72 8.50 6.26
N ASP A 127 -8.79 9.30 6.24
CA ASP A 127 -9.34 9.85 5.00
C ASP A 127 -8.41 10.94 4.44
N MET A 128 -7.95 10.72 3.21
CA MET A 128 -7.03 11.59 2.48
C MET A 128 -7.69 12.20 1.23
N SER A 129 -8.99 12.02 1.03
CA SER A 129 -9.70 12.46 -0.18
C SER A 129 -9.56 13.95 -0.49
N GLN A 130 -9.33 14.79 0.52
CA GLN A 130 -9.16 16.23 0.34
C GLN A 130 -7.81 16.62 -0.25
N ILE A 131 -6.79 15.75 -0.14
CA ILE A 131 -5.43 16.04 -0.59
C ILE A 131 -5.28 15.82 -2.10
N VAL A 132 -6.00 14.85 -2.67
CA VAL A 132 -5.89 14.52 -4.11
C VAL A 132 -6.67 15.48 -5.01
N ARG A 133 -7.59 16.28 -4.47
CA ARG A 133 -8.39 17.23 -5.27
C ARG A 133 -7.67 18.53 -5.64
N LYS A 134 -6.39 18.70 -5.25
CA LYS A 134 -5.62 19.95 -5.42
C LYS A 134 -4.53 19.89 -6.49
N THR A 135 -4.52 18.87 -7.34
CA THR A 135 -3.58 18.76 -8.47
C THR A 135 -4.35 18.63 -9.78
#